data_AF-A0A6A1PZY7-F1
#
_entry.id   AF-A0A6A1PZY7-F1
#
_cell.length_a   1.000
_cell.length_b   1.000
_cell.length_c   1.000
_cell.angle_alpha   90.00
_cell.angle_beta   90.00
_cell.angle_gamma   90.00
#
_symmetry.space_group_name_H-M   'P 1'
#
loop_
_entity.id
_entity.type
_entity.pdbx_description
1 polymer ?
#
loop_
_entity_poly.entity_id
_entity_poly.type
_entity_poly.pdbx_seq_one_letter_code
_entity_poly.pdbx_strand_id
1 'polypeptide(L)'
;MSQESKTSLGLSPFFSTEQVLLLSDFRAGLEEASHHTDAGAGAEPRGMRSTETPPHRAGKGAYPSVSDSTPTENSIKRFLAKKQKENRPIPQWIRMKTGNKIRYNSKRRHWRRTKLGL
;
A
#
# COMPACT_ATOMS: atom_id res chain seq x y z
N MET A 1 -65.29 -3.52 -19.53
CA MET A 1 -64.53 -3.66 -20.80
C MET A 1 -63.75 -2.37 -20.97
N SER A 2 -62.43 -2.28 -21.06
CA SER A 2 -61.40 -3.27 -21.38
C SER A 2 -60.10 -2.90 -20.65
N GLN A 3 -59.32 -3.94 -20.38
CA GLN A 3 -57.96 -3.91 -19.84
C GLN A 3 -56.95 -3.32 -20.84
N GLU A 4 -55.83 -2.81 -20.30
CA GLU A 4 -54.41 -2.98 -20.75
C GLU A 4 -54.01 -2.57 -22.19
N SER A 5 -52.81 -2.06 -22.54
CA SER A 5 -51.49 -1.96 -21.89
C SER A 5 -50.50 -1.07 -22.69
N LYS A 6 -49.57 -0.45 -21.94
CA LYS A 6 -48.11 -0.25 -22.15
C LYS A 6 -47.52 -0.20 -23.59
N THR A 7 -46.75 0.86 -23.88
CA THR A 7 -45.28 0.80 -24.15
C THR A 7 -44.72 2.21 -24.47
N SER A 8 -44.04 2.85 -23.52
CA SER A 8 -43.09 3.94 -23.81
C SER A 8 -41.81 3.64 -23.04
N LEU A 9 -40.75 3.29 -23.76
CA LEU A 9 -39.43 3.02 -23.20
C LEU A 9 -38.89 4.33 -22.58
N GLY A 10 -38.87 4.36 -21.25
CA GLY A 10 -38.35 5.48 -20.47
C GLY A 10 -36.83 5.49 -20.48
N LEU A 11 -36.25 6.46 -21.16
CA LEU A 11 -34.90 6.93 -20.85
C LEU A 11 -34.97 7.67 -19.51
N SER A 12 -34.07 7.32 -18.59
CA SER A 12 -34.06 7.82 -17.22
C SER A 12 -33.67 9.32 -17.16
N PRO A 13 -34.33 10.15 -16.32
CA PRO A 13 -34.14 11.59 -16.31
C PRO A 13 -33.09 12.01 -15.26
N PHE A 14 -31.90 11.40 -15.25
CA PHE A 14 -30.94 11.65 -14.15
C PHE A 14 -29.50 12.00 -14.56
N PHE A 15 -29.22 12.21 -15.84
CA PHE A 15 -27.94 12.80 -16.26
C PHE A 15 -28.20 13.98 -17.19
N SER A 16 -28.02 15.18 -16.64
CA SER A 16 -27.96 16.43 -17.41
C SER A 16 -26.84 16.33 -18.46
N THR A 17 -27.06 16.89 -19.65
CA THR A 17 -26.06 16.97 -20.75
C THR A 17 -24.72 17.56 -20.29
N GLU A 18 -24.72 18.38 -19.25
CA GLU A 18 -23.53 18.93 -18.59
C GLU A 18 -22.62 17.84 -17.97
N GLN A 19 -23.18 16.72 -17.49
CA GLN A 19 -22.40 15.62 -16.90
C GLN A 19 -21.75 14.70 -17.96
N VAL A 20 -22.28 14.69 -19.19
CA VAL A 20 -21.69 13.92 -20.30
C VAL A 20 -20.50 14.68 -20.88
N LEU A 21 -20.57 16.02 -20.97
CA LEU A 21 -19.47 16.86 -21.43
C LEU A 21 -18.30 16.91 -20.44
N LEU A 22 -18.59 16.92 -19.13
CA LEU A 22 -17.55 16.89 -18.08
C LEU A 22 -16.81 15.53 -18.02
N LEU A 23 -17.41 14.46 -18.54
CA LEU A 23 -16.79 13.14 -18.65
C LEU A 23 -16.00 12.97 -19.96
N SER A 24 -16.33 13.69 -21.03
CA SER A 24 -15.50 13.75 -22.24
C SER A 24 -14.19 14.53 -22.00
N ASP A 25 -14.22 15.59 -21.18
CA ASP A 25 -13.02 16.38 -20.88
C ASP A 25 -12.06 15.66 -19.93
N PHE A 26 -12.55 14.75 -19.08
CA PHE A 26 -11.72 13.89 -18.23
C PHE A 26 -10.92 12.84 -19.03
N ARG A 27 -11.37 12.47 -20.24
CA ARG A 27 -10.67 11.51 -21.11
C ARG A 27 -9.58 12.16 -21.98
N ALA A 28 -9.63 13.48 -22.19
CA ALA A 28 -8.65 14.21 -22.98
C ALA A 28 -7.34 14.51 -22.21
N GLY A 29 -7.34 14.46 -20.87
CA GLY A 29 -6.17 14.79 -20.04
C GLY A 29 -5.16 13.66 -19.82
N LEU A 30 -5.35 12.48 -20.40
CA LEU A 30 -4.52 11.29 -20.14
C LEU A 30 -3.56 10.91 -21.27
N GLU A 31 -3.56 11.64 -22.41
CA GLU A 31 -2.73 11.31 -23.59
C GLU A 31 -1.52 12.25 -23.85
N GLU A 32 -1.25 13.24 -23.00
CA GLU A 32 -0.09 14.17 -23.18
C GLU A 32 1.18 13.77 -22.41
N ALA A 33 1.56 12.48 -22.39
CA ALA A 33 2.83 12.06 -21.78
C ALA A 33 3.53 10.94 -22.57
N SER A 34 3.79 11.15 -23.87
CA SER A 34 4.64 10.21 -24.63
C SER A 34 5.40 10.86 -25.79
N HIS A 35 6.30 11.82 -25.54
CA HIS A 35 7.33 12.19 -26.53
C HIS A 35 8.66 12.57 -25.87
N HIS A 36 9.54 11.58 -25.67
CA HIS A 36 10.98 11.80 -25.62
C HIS A 36 11.69 10.65 -26.37
N THR A 37 11.73 10.78 -27.70
CA THR A 37 12.72 10.11 -28.59
C THR A 37 14.02 10.92 -28.56
N ASP A 38 15.22 10.47 -28.84
CA ASP A 38 15.93 9.18 -28.89
C ASP A 38 17.42 9.60 -29.10
N ALA A 39 18.34 8.65 -28.94
CA ALA A 39 19.69 8.64 -29.51
C ALA A 39 20.80 9.49 -28.86
N GLY A 40 21.56 8.83 -27.97
CA GLY A 40 22.96 9.11 -27.69
C GLY A 40 23.77 7.82 -27.79
N ALA A 41 24.35 7.60 -28.97
CA ALA A 41 25.12 6.41 -29.33
C ALA A 41 26.47 6.30 -28.60
N GLY A 42 26.83 5.05 -28.27
CA GLY A 42 28.19 4.53 -28.47
C GLY A 42 29.27 4.86 -27.44
N ALA A 43 29.54 3.90 -26.54
CA ALA A 43 30.89 3.43 -26.24
C ALA A 43 30.84 2.23 -25.26
N GLU A 44 30.88 1.01 -25.81
CA GLU A 44 31.22 -0.20 -25.06
C GLU A 44 32.73 -0.44 -25.17
N PRO A 45 33.55 -0.13 -24.14
CA PRO A 45 34.90 -0.65 -24.09
C PRO A 45 34.86 -2.11 -23.63
N ARG A 46 34.93 -3.02 -24.61
CA ARG A 46 35.36 -4.42 -24.41
C ARG A 46 36.73 -4.43 -23.73
N GLY A 47 36.73 -4.55 -22.40
CA GLY A 47 37.89 -4.89 -21.59
C GLY A 47 37.59 -6.18 -20.85
N MET A 48 38.08 -7.31 -21.36
CA MET A 48 38.10 -8.57 -20.62
C MET A 48 38.89 -8.37 -19.34
N ARG A 49 38.20 -8.27 -18.20
CA ARG A 49 38.80 -8.42 -16.88
C ARG A 49 38.39 -9.79 -16.39
N SER A 50 39.37 -10.68 -16.27
CA SER A 50 39.26 -12.01 -15.72
C SER A 50 38.39 -12.01 -14.47
N THR A 51 37.20 -12.62 -14.55
CA THR A 51 36.42 -12.98 -13.36
C THR A 51 37.08 -14.20 -12.76
N GLU A 52 38.20 -14.01 -12.07
CA GLU A 52 38.66 -15.00 -11.12
C GLU A 52 37.71 -14.93 -9.91
N THR A 53 36.65 -15.73 -9.96
CA THR A 53 35.90 -16.11 -8.77
C THR A 53 36.89 -16.80 -7.85
N PRO A 54 37.17 -16.28 -6.64
CA PRO A 54 38.08 -16.94 -5.72
C PRO A 54 37.52 -18.34 -5.41
N PRO A 55 38.33 -19.42 -5.43
CA PRO A 55 37.86 -20.73 -5.05
C PRO A 55 37.30 -20.62 -3.64
N HIS A 56 36.02 -20.96 -3.51
CA HIS A 56 35.28 -21.02 -2.27
C HIS A 56 36.11 -21.82 -1.25
N ARG A 57 36.89 -21.13 -0.42
CA ARG A 57 37.73 -21.75 0.59
C ARG A 57 36.77 -22.37 1.59
N ALA A 58 36.73 -23.70 1.61
CA ALA A 58 35.99 -24.51 2.56
C ALA A 58 36.43 -24.21 4.00
N GLY A 59 35.87 -23.13 4.55
CA GLY A 59 35.86 -22.82 5.97
C GLY A 59 34.43 -23.01 6.44
N LYS A 60 34.26 -23.92 7.40
CA LYS A 60 32.97 -24.29 8.02
C LYS A 60 32.30 -23.07 8.66
N GLY A 61 31.58 -22.30 7.86
CA GLY A 61 30.61 -21.31 8.32
C GLY A 61 29.24 -21.85 7.96
N ALA A 62 28.72 -22.77 8.77
CA ALA A 62 27.32 -23.16 8.68
C ALA A 62 26.49 -21.89 8.93
N TYR A 63 25.93 -21.30 7.88
CA TYR A 63 24.77 -20.41 8.07
C TYR A 63 23.78 -21.22 8.92
N PRO A 64 23.32 -20.71 10.07
CA PRO A 64 22.45 -21.49 10.94
C PRO A 64 21.26 -21.98 10.12
N SER A 65 21.11 -23.30 10.08
CA SER A 65 19.97 -24.00 9.47
C SER A 65 18.70 -23.29 9.91
N VAL A 66 17.90 -22.86 8.94
CA VAL A 66 16.67 -22.09 9.13
C VAL A 66 15.60 -23.00 9.74
N SER A 67 15.72 -23.30 11.03
CA SER A 67 14.76 -24.10 11.80
C SER A 67 14.08 -23.21 12.85
N ASP A 68 12.77 -23.02 12.65
CA ASP A 68 11.73 -22.60 13.60
C ASP A 68 11.73 -21.19 14.22
N SER A 69 12.56 -20.26 13.74
CA SER A 69 12.64 -18.90 14.31
C SER A 69 11.93 -17.81 13.52
N THR A 70 11.35 -18.13 12.34
CA THR A 70 10.61 -17.14 11.54
C THR A 70 9.13 -17.14 11.90
N PRO A 71 8.55 -15.99 12.30
CA PRO A 71 7.14 -15.94 12.64
C PRO A 71 6.29 -16.25 11.40
N THR A 72 5.33 -17.16 11.55
CA THR A 72 4.43 -17.54 10.45
C THR A 72 3.60 -16.33 10.01
N GLU A 73 3.25 -16.27 8.73
CA GLU A 73 2.50 -15.15 8.14
C GLU A 73 1.23 -14.80 8.93
N ASN A 74 0.47 -15.81 9.38
CA ASN A 74 -0.74 -15.62 10.17
C ASN A 74 -0.45 -15.05 11.57
N SER A 75 0.68 -15.42 12.19
CA SER A 75 1.10 -14.85 13.47
C SER A 75 1.49 -13.37 13.33
N ILE A 76 2.22 -13.02 12.25
CA ILE A 76 2.59 -11.64 11.92
C ILE A 76 1.34 -10.79 11.68
N LYS A 77 0.39 -11.26 10.87
CA LYS A 77 -0.88 -10.56 10.60
C LYS A 77 -1.64 -10.27 11.89
N ARG A 78 -1.79 -11.27 12.77
CA ARG A 78 -2.45 -11.10 14.07
C ARG A 78 -1.71 -10.11 14.98
N PHE A 79 -0.38 -10.15 14.99
CA PHE A 79 0.44 -9.21 15.74
C PHE A 79 0.24 -7.77 15.24
N LEU A 80 0.34 -7.56 13.92
CA LEU A 80 0.16 -6.24 13.30
C LEU A 80 -1.24 -5.67 13.58
N ALA A 81 -2.28 -6.49 13.43
CA ALA A 81 -3.66 -6.09 13.75
C ALA A 81 -3.81 -5.68 15.23
N LYS A 82 -3.21 -6.45 16.15
CA LYS A 82 -3.21 -6.10 17.58
C LYS A 82 -2.48 -4.77 17.84
N LYS A 83 -1.31 -4.56 17.22
CA LYS A 83 -0.54 -3.31 17.36
C LYS A 83 -1.27 -2.12 16.78
N GLN A 84 -2.01 -2.28 15.69
CA GLN A 84 -2.87 -1.23 15.15
C GLN A 84 -3.99 -0.88 16.13
N LYS A 85 -4.67 -1.89 16.70
CA LYS A 85 -5.75 -1.68 17.68
C LYS A 85 -5.24 -0.98 18.94
N GLU A 86 -4.10 -1.38 19.48
CA GLU A 86 -3.47 -0.77 20.67
C GLU A 86 -3.13 0.72 20.48
N ASN A 87 -2.82 1.14 19.25
CA ASN A 87 -2.31 2.46 18.92
C ASN A 87 -3.40 3.55 18.79
N ARG A 88 -4.31 3.61 19.77
CA ARG A 88 -5.46 4.52 19.82
C ARG A 88 -5.36 5.54 20.96
N PRO A 89 -5.96 6.73 20.83
CA PRO A 89 -6.06 7.71 21.92
C PRO A 89 -6.97 7.18 23.06
N ILE A 90 -6.83 7.77 24.24
CA ILE A 90 -7.64 7.40 25.41
C ILE A 90 -9.08 7.92 25.22
N PRO A 91 -10.11 7.08 25.48
CA PRO A 91 -11.51 7.52 25.45
C PRO A 91 -11.80 8.64 26.44
N GLN A 92 -12.68 9.57 26.04
CA GLN A 92 -12.97 10.77 26.83
C GLN A 92 -13.55 10.45 28.22
N TRP A 93 -14.49 9.51 28.32
CA TRP A 93 -15.11 9.15 29.60
C TRP A 93 -14.10 8.61 30.63
N ILE A 94 -12.99 8.00 30.19
CA ILE A 94 -11.91 7.56 31.10
C ILE A 94 -11.20 8.76 31.70
N ARG A 95 -11.01 9.83 30.93
CA ARG A 95 -10.41 11.09 31.41
C ARG A 95 -11.29 11.80 32.43
N MET A 96 -12.61 11.60 32.34
CA MET A 96 -13.60 12.21 33.24
C MET A 96 -13.81 11.42 34.53
N LYS A 97 -13.27 10.19 34.66
CA LYS A 97 -13.37 9.42 35.92
C LYS A 97 -12.61 10.11 37.05
N THR A 98 -13.30 10.36 38.16
CA THR A 98 -12.73 10.97 39.37
C THR A 98 -11.55 10.14 39.90
N GLY A 99 -10.50 10.82 40.37
CA GLY A 99 -9.28 10.17 40.88
C GLY A 99 -8.37 9.54 39.82
N ASN A 100 -8.68 9.66 38.53
CA ASN A 100 -7.84 9.11 37.46
C ASN A 100 -6.69 10.07 37.09
N LYS A 101 -5.44 9.61 37.23
CA LYS A 101 -4.24 10.36 36.85
C LYS A 101 -3.88 10.25 35.36
N ILE A 102 -4.45 9.28 34.64
CA ILE A 102 -4.08 8.98 33.25
C ILE A 102 -4.65 10.05 32.30
N ARG A 103 -3.77 10.80 31.59
CA ARG A 103 -4.16 11.86 30.64
C ARG A 103 -3.99 11.48 29.17
N TYR A 104 -2.98 10.68 28.85
CA TYR A 104 -2.64 10.24 27.49
C TYR A 104 -2.12 8.81 27.49
N ASN A 105 -2.16 8.14 26.34
CA ASN A 105 -1.64 6.78 26.19
C ASN A 105 -0.12 6.84 25.98
N SER A 106 0.65 6.56 27.04
CA SER A 106 2.11 6.58 27.01
C SER A 106 2.73 5.54 26.08
N LYS A 107 1.99 4.46 25.76
CA LYS A 107 2.44 3.39 24.85
C LYS A 107 2.05 3.65 23.39
N ARG A 108 1.40 4.77 23.09
CA ARG A 108 1.02 5.14 21.71
C ARG A 108 2.29 5.37 20.88
N ARG A 109 2.31 4.83 19.65
CA ARG A 109 3.50 4.80 18.79
C ARG A 109 3.25 5.50 17.46
N HIS A 110 4.22 6.27 16.97
CA HIS A 110 4.21 6.75 15.58
C HIS A 110 5.12 5.89 14.70
N TRP A 111 4.62 5.47 13.53
CA TRP A 111 5.33 4.50 12.66
C TRP A 111 6.63 5.03 12.06
N ARG A 112 6.79 6.36 11.93
CA ARG A 112 8.04 6.97 11.48
C ARG A 112 9.10 7.04 12.59
N ARG A 113 8.69 7.15 13.86
CA ARG A 113 9.64 7.34 14.98
C ARG A 113 10.12 6.02 15.60
N THR A 114 9.25 5.03 15.73
CA THR A 114 9.59 3.76 16.41
C THR A 114 9.06 2.58 15.61
N LYS A 115 9.91 1.58 15.34
CA LYS A 115 9.58 0.37 14.57
C LYS A 115 9.09 -0.76 15.49
N LEU A 116 8.47 -1.79 14.90
CA LEU A 116 7.89 -2.92 15.64
C LEU A 116 8.87 -4.09 15.85
N GLY A 117 9.99 -4.13 15.13
CA GLY A 117 11.01 -5.18 15.27
C GLY A 117 10.46 -6.56 14.95
N LEU A 118 9.80 -6.69 13.80
CA LEU A 118 9.31 -7.96 13.24
C LEU A 118 10.20 -8.37 12.07
#